data_AF-A0A7C3LI38-F1
#
_entry.id   AF-A0A7C3LI38-F1
#
_cell.length_a   1.000
_cell.length_b   1.000
_cell.length_c   1.000
_cell.angle_alpha   90.00
_cell.angle_beta   90.00
_cell.angle_gamma   90.00
#
_symmetry.space_group_name_H-M   'P 1'
#
loop_
_entity.id
_entity.type
_entity.pdbx_description
1 polymer ?
#
loop_
_entity_poly.entity_id
_entity_poly.type
_entity_poly.pdbx_seq_one_letter_code
_entity_poly.pdbx_strand_id
1 'polypeptide(L)'
;MLIILSKDQRLHAWAGYPASQADNWGRIVGLGDGNLHSATERLLHALNYVGNDEPLCLFAHGSNTAIGDEGSGPGDWTWTVEDIAVILAMTLGQRGFTGPILIQACAGGITNFSTHLALALSQQRALLGVWIYGYNKPVPIVQVFPAPSQLDTNVELQPVQVT
;
A
#
# COMPACT_ATOMS: atom_id res chain seq x y z
N MET A 1 -9.92 2.93 2.77
CA MET A 1 -9.36 3.65 1.61
C MET A 1 -8.42 2.79 0.80
N LEU A 2 -8.44 2.89 -0.52
CA LEU A 2 -7.43 2.34 -1.43
C LEU A 2 -6.68 3.47 -2.14
N ILE A 3 -5.35 3.44 -2.13
CA ILE A 3 -4.50 4.42 -2.79
C ILE A 3 -3.64 3.72 -3.86
N ILE A 4 -3.72 4.19 -5.09
CA ILE A 4 -2.96 3.67 -6.24
C ILE A 4 -1.65 4.45 -6.36
N LEU A 5 -0.53 3.77 -6.07
CA LEU A 5 0.83 4.32 -6.05
C LEU A 5 1.56 4.04 -7.36
N SER A 6 0.93 4.34 -8.50
CA SER A 6 1.55 4.18 -9.81
C SER A 6 0.86 5.07 -10.84
N LYS A 7 1.57 5.45 -11.90
CA LYS A 7 1.02 6.07 -13.11
C LYS A 7 0.47 5.04 -14.11
N ASP A 8 0.75 3.75 -13.90
CA ASP A 8 0.34 2.69 -14.82
C ASP A 8 -1.18 2.59 -14.90
N GLN A 9 -1.71 3.00 -16.06
CA GLN A 9 -3.15 3.02 -16.34
C GLN A 9 -3.80 1.63 -16.23
N ARG A 10 -3.03 0.53 -16.31
CA ARG A 10 -3.56 -0.82 -16.08
C ARG A 10 -3.96 -1.04 -14.62
N LEU A 11 -3.19 -0.51 -13.67
CA LEU A 11 -3.56 -0.55 -12.24
C LEU A 11 -4.79 0.33 -11.98
N HIS A 12 -4.84 1.54 -12.55
CA HIS A 12 -6.02 2.43 -12.44
C HIS A 12 -7.27 1.79 -13.04
N ALA A 13 -7.16 1.24 -14.25
CA ALA A 13 -8.26 0.58 -14.93
C ALA A 13 -8.75 -0.66 -14.16
N TRP A 14 -7.83 -1.46 -13.60
CA TRP A 14 -8.22 -2.60 -12.79
C TRP A 14 -8.96 -2.17 -11.51
N ALA A 15 -8.44 -1.19 -10.77
CA ALA A 15 -9.11 -0.68 -9.58
C ALA A 15 -10.51 -0.09 -9.88
N GLY A 16 -10.71 0.51 -11.06
CA GLY A 16 -12.02 0.98 -11.51
C GLY A 16 -12.95 -0.11 -12.05
N TYR A 17 -12.49 -1.36 -12.19
CA TYR A 17 -13.28 -2.44 -12.74
C TYR A 17 -14.06 -3.17 -11.65
N PRO A 18 -15.40 -3.38 -11.77
CA PRO A 18 -16.21 -3.98 -10.71
C PRO A 18 -15.72 -5.35 -10.22
N ALA A 19 -15.14 -6.16 -11.10
CA ALA A 19 -14.62 -7.48 -10.74
C ALA A 19 -13.37 -7.42 -9.83
N SER A 20 -12.71 -6.27 -9.74
CA SER A 20 -11.56 -6.09 -8.84
C SER A 20 -11.98 -6.07 -7.37
N GLN A 21 -13.23 -5.67 -7.07
CA GLN A 21 -13.74 -5.44 -5.73
C GLN A 21 -13.04 -4.33 -4.93
N ALA A 22 -12.39 -3.38 -5.62
CA ALA A 22 -11.74 -2.24 -4.98
C ALA A 22 -12.72 -1.37 -4.14
N ASP A 23 -13.99 -1.31 -4.52
CA ASP A 23 -15.03 -0.54 -3.80
C ASP A 23 -15.25 -1.03 -2.35
N ASN A 24 -14.87 -2.27 -2.02
CA ASN A 24 -14.90 -2.77 -0.63
C ASN A 24 -13.97 -1.98 0.31
N TRP A 25 -13.01 -1.23 -0.25
CA TRP A 25 -12.08 -0.38 0.48
C TRP A 25 -12.57 1.07 0.62
N GLY A 26 -13.80 1.36 0.20
CA GLY A 26 -14.38 2.70 0.25
C GLY A 26 -13.79 3.59 -0.83
N ARG A 27 -13.14 4.69 -0.44
CA ARG A 27 -12.60 5.66 -1.41
C ARG A 27 -11.37 5.10 -2.13
N ILE A 28 -11.38 5.16 -3.47
CA ILE A 28 -10.23 4.85 -4.33
C ILE A 28 -9.55 6.17 -4.74
N VAL A 29 -8.24 6.27 -4.54
CA VAL A 29 -7.46 7.49 -4.79
C VAL A 29 -6.26 7.17 -5.69
N GLY A 30 -6.23 7.72 -6.90
CA GLY A 30 -5.02 7.76 -7.72
C GLY A 30 -4.20 9.02 -7.43
N LEU A 31 -2.86 8.91 -7.42
CA LEU A 31 -1.99 10.08 -7.22
C LEU A 31 -1.84 10.97 -8.47
N GLY A 32 -2.38 10.56 -9.62
CA GLY A 32 -2.37 11.32 -10.88
C GLY A 32 -1.06 11.21 -11.65
N ASP A 33 -0.69 12.26 -12.39
CA ASP A 33 0.61 12.36 -13.09
C ASP A 33 1.58 13.29 -12.34
N GLY A 34 2.87 13.16 -12.63
CA GLY A 34 3.92 14.03 -12.07
C GLY A 34 5.24 13.30 -11.84
N ASN A 35 6.14 13.93 -11.09
CA ASN A 35 7.37 13.32 -10.60
C ASN A 35 7.18 12.75 -9.17
N LEU A 36 8.17 11.97 -8.70
CA LEU A 36 8.14 11.34 -7.38
C LEU A 36 7.86 12.33 -6.24
N HIS A 37 8.40 13.56 -6.31
CA HIS A 37 8.16 14.59 -5.29
C HIS A 37 6.67 14.96 -5.23
N SER A 38 6.08 15.33 -6.36
CA SER A 38 4.65 15.66 -6.43
C SER A 38 3.75 14.48 -6.06
N ALA A 39 4.15 13.25 -6.41
CA ALA A 39 3.42 12.05 -6.01
C ALA A 39 3.49 11.81 -4.50
N THR A 40 4.65 12.06 -3.89
CA THR A 40 4.85 11.95 -2.43
C THR A 40 4.00 12.97 -1.69
N GLU A 41 3.93 14.22 -2.15
CA GLU A 41 3.04 15.24 -1.56
C GLU A 41 1.57 14.83 -1.63
N ARG A 42 1.13 14.27 -2.77
CA ARG A 42 -0.23 13.78 -2.94
C ARG A 42 -0.52 12.56 -2.08
N LEU A 43 0.46 11.67 -1.88
CA LEU A 43 0.34 10.53 -0.98
C LEU A 43 0.18 11.00 0.47
N LEU A 44 1.03 11.91 0.93
CA LEU A 44 0.92 12.53 2.26
C LEU A 44 -0.47 13.17 2.45
N HIS A 45 -0.93 13.92 1.45
CA HIS A 45 -2.26 14.52 1.48
C HIS A 45 -3.38 13.48 1.53
N ALA A 46 -3.31 12.41 0.72
CA ALA A 46 -4.32 11.35 0.71
C ALA A 46 -4.40 10.62 2.06
N LEU A 47 -3.24 10.30 2.67
CA LEU A 47 -3.16 9.64 3.97
C LEU A 47 -3.74 10.49 5.11
N ASN A 48 -3.69 11.82 5.01
CA ASN A 48 -4.33 12.70 6.00
C ASN A 48 -5.86 12.60 6.05
N TYR A 49 -6.49 12.00 5.03
CA TYR A 49 -7.94 11.75 5.04
C TYR A 49 -8.31 10.34 5.51
N VAL A 50 -7.34 9.47 5.74
CA VAL A 50 -7.62 8.12 6.27
C VAL A 50 -8.11 8.28 7.71
N GLY A 51 -9.25 7.65 8.01
CA GLY A 51 -9.77 7.55 9.38
C GLY A 51 -8.86 6.74 10.29
N ASN A 52 -8.92 6.94 11.61
CA ASN A 52 -7.98 6.29 12.52
C ASN A 52 -8.12 4.75 12.54
N ASP A 53 -9.32 4.23 12.31
CA ASP A 53 -9.66 2.80 12.25
C ASP A 53 -9.99 2.33 10.83
N GLU A 54 -9.86 3.20 9.83
CA GLU A 54 -10.20 2.90 8.44
C GLU A 54 -9.15 1.97 7.82
N PRO A 55 -9.54 0.82 7.25
CA PRO A 55 -8.60 -0.04 6.52
C PRO A 55 -7.95 0.69 5.34
N LEU A 56 -6.63 0.54 5.20
CA LEU A 56 -5.85 1.15 4.12
C LEU A 56 -5.30 0.08 3.17
N CYS A 57 -5.48 0.25 1.86
CA CYS A 57 -4.81 -0.54 0.83
C CYS A 57 -3.87 0.36 0.02
N LEU A 58 -2.60 -0.04 -0.10
CA LEU A 58 -1.63 0.56 -1.01
C LEU A 58 -1.47 -0.36 -2.23
N PHE A 59 -1.91 0.10 -3.41
CA PHE A 59 -1.90 -0.66 -4.65
C PHE A 59 -0.86 -0.13 -5.63
N ALA A 60 0.10 -0.97 -6.02
CA ALA A 60 1.24 -0.54 -6.84
C ALA A 60 1.83 -1.71 -7.62
N HIS A 61 2.79 -1.44 -8.52
CA HIS A 61 3.81 -2.44 -8.83
C HIS A 61 4.79 -2.54 -7.67
N GLY A 62 5.51 -3.65 -7.56
CA GLY A 62 6.51 -3.73 -6.52
C GLY A 62 7.51 -4.86 -6.61
N SER A 63 8.32 -4.89 -5.57
CA SER A 63 9.35 -5.87 -5.27
C SER A 63 9.47 -6.00 -3.75
N ASN A 64 10.47 -6.75 -3.27
CA ASN A 64 10.75 -6.85 -1.84
C ASN A 64 11.30 -5.57 -1.19
N THR A 65 11.75 -4.61 -2.00
CA THR A 65 12.47 -3.43 -1.51
C THR A 65 11.78 -2.11 -1.87
N ALA A 66 10.86 -2.12 -2.83
CA ALA A 66 10.18 -0.91 -3.27
C ALA A 66 8.81 -1.19 -3.89
N ILE A 67 7.94 -0.18 -3.85
CA ILE A 67 6.66 -0.12 -4.55
C ILE A 67 6.54 1.15 -5.37
N GLY A 68 5.75 1.12 -6.44
CA GLY A 68 5.61 2.26 -7.34
C GLY A 68 5.17 1.86 -8.75
N ASP A 69 5.85 2.43 -9.74
CA ASP A 69 5.74 2.04 -11.15
C ASP A 69 6.54 0.78 -11.47
N GLU A 70 6.18 0.10 -12.57
CA GLU A 70 6.90 -1.09 -13.06
C GLU A 70 8.30 -0.74 -13.59
N GLY A 71 8.49 0.51 -14.04
CA GLY A 71 9.72 1.00 -14.64
C GLY A 71 10.69 1.67 -13.65
N SER A 72 11.94 1.83 -14.10
CA SER A 72 13.00 2.57 -13.40
C SER A 72 13.49 3.77 -14.22
N GLY A 73 12.64 4.30 -15.09
CA GLY A 73 12.96 5.39 -16.00
C GLY A 73 12.87 6.78 -15.35
N PRO A 74 13.39 7.82 -16.04
CA PRO A 74 13.25 9.20 -15.58
C PRO A 74 11.76 9.57 -15.41
N GLY A 75 11.37 9.90 -14.18
CA GLY A 75 10.01 10.29 -13.84
C GLY A 75 9.12 9.15 -13.33
N ASP A 76 9.61 7.91 -13.27
CA ASP A 76 8.94 6.82 -12.57
C ASP A 76 8.98 7.03 -11.06
N TRP A 77 7.92 6.58 -10.42
CA TRP A 77 7.78 6.66 -8.98
C TRP A 77 8.24 5.35 -8.38
N THR A 78 9.19 5.43 -7.46
CA THR A 78 9.64 4.28 -6.69
C THR A 78 9.85 4.76 -5.27
N TRP A 79 9.11 4.20 -4.33
CA TRP A 79 9.33 4.38 -2.90
C TRP A 79 9.92 3.10 -2.34
N THR A 80 11.04 3.24 -1.64
CA THR A 80 11.59 2.13 -0.85
C THR A 80 10.67 1.80 0.32
N VAL A 81 10.92 0.66 0.96
CA VAL A 81 10.27 0.31 2.22
C VAL A 81 10.43 1.44 3.25
N GLU A 82 11.64 1.99 3.37
CA GLU A 82 11.97 3.04 4.31
C GLU A 82 11.21 4.34 3.99
N ASP A 83 11.09 4.70 2.71
CA ASP A 83 10.31 5.87 2.28
C ASP A 83 8.84 5.74 2.70
N ILE A 84 8.23 4.58 2.43
CA ILE A 84 6.83 4.31 2.82
C ILE A 84 6.69 4.32 4.34
N ALA A 85 7.62 3.73 5.08
CA ALA A 85 7.60 3.74 6.54
C ALA A 85 7.62 5.18 7.10
N VAL A 86 8.51 6.03 6.59
CA VAL A 86 8.59 7.45 6.99
C VAL A 86 7.29 8.18 6.67
N ILE A 87 6.74 8.00 5.46
CA ILE A 87 5.49 8.62 5.03
C ILE A 87 4.32 8.22 5.94
N LEU A 88 4.18 6.93 6.25
CA LEU A 88 3.14 6.40 7.13
C LEU A 88 3.33 6.89 8.58
N ALA A 89 4.57 6.93 9.08
CA ALA A 89 4.88 7.42 10.42
C ALA A 89 4.53 8.90 10.59
N MET A 90 4.87 9.73 9.59
CA MET A 90 4.59 11.17 9.59
C MET A 90 3.09 11.51 9.47
N THR A 91 2.28 10.60 8.91
CA THR A 91 0.84 10.84 8.69
C THR A 91 -0.02 10.07 9.69
N LEU A 92 -0.12 8.76 9.51
CA LEU A 92 -0.97 7.88 10.32
C LEU A 92 -0.41 7.71 11.74
N GLY A 93 0.91 7.59 11.88
CA GLY A 93 1.59 7.38 13.15
C GLY A 93 1.32 8.48 14.17
N GLN A 94 1.31 9.75 13.73
CA GLN A 94 1.06 10.91 14.59
C GLN A 94 -0.39 11.03 15.08
N ARG A 95 -1.32 10.30 14.45
CA ARG A 95 -2.76 10.44 14.66
C ARG A 95 -3.39 9.30 15.46
N GLY A 96 -2.58 8.32 15.87
CA GLY A 96 -3.05 7.14 16.60
C GLY A 96 -3.86 6.19 15.71
N PHE A 97 -3.43 6.01 14.47
CA PHE A 97 -4.04 5.04 13.55
C PHE A 97 -3.89 3.60 14.06
N THR A 98 -4.98 2.83 13.97
CA THR A 98 -5.10 1.44 14.43
C THR A 98 -5.70 0.50 13.37
N GLY A 99 -6.15 1.04 12.22
CA GLY A 99 -6.70 0.24 11.13
C GLY A 99 -5.66 -0.70 10.49
N PRO A 100 -6.08 -1.77 9.81
CA PRO A 100 -5.15 -2.66 9.09
C PRO A 100 -4.65 -2.01 7.80
N ILE A 101 -3.43 -2.38 7.37
CA ILE A 101 -2.83 -1.94 6.11
C ILE A 101 -2.59 -3.15 5.21
N LEU A 102 -3.13 -3.14 3.99
CA LEU A 102 -2.80 -4.09 2.93
C LEU A 102 -1.80 -3.47 1.96
N ILE A 103 -0.71 -4.19 1.69
CA ILE A 103 0.20 -3.93 0.58
C ILE A 103 -0.19 -4.83 -0.59
N GLN A 104 -0.97 -4.28 -1.52
CA GLN A 104 -1.31 -4.92 -2.79
C GLN A 104 -0.24 -4.57 -3.82
N ALA A 105 0.89 -5.25 -3.79
CA ALA A 105 1.96 -5.01 -4.75
C ALA A 105 1.94 -6.06 -5.87
N CYS A 106 1.69 -5.62 -7.10
CA CYS A 106 1.77 -6.43 -8.31
C CYS A 106 3.24 -6.74 -8.61
N ALA A 107 3.58 -8.03 -8.65
CA ALA A 107 4.95 -8.47 -8.89
C ALA A 107 5.01 -9.93 -9.32
N GLY A 108 6.02 -10.26 -10.13
CA GLY A 108 6.38 -11.65 -10.43
C GLY A 108 6.96 -12.42 -9.23
N GLY A 109 7.31 -11.73 -8.14
CA GLY A 109 7.79 -12.32 -6.89
C GLY A 109 8.01 -11.27 -5.81
N ILE A 110 7.01 -11.07 -4.96
CA ILE A 110 7.17 -10.41 -3.66
C ILE A 110 7.01 -11.47 -2.60
N THR A 111 7.97 -11.49 -1.68
CA THR A 111 7.99 -12.43 -0.58
C THR A 111 7.90 -11.74 0.77
N ASN A 112 8.39 -10.50 0.93
CA ASN A 112 8.61 -9.93 2.27
C ASN A 112 8.43 -8.40 2.40
N PHE A 113 7.81 -7.70 1.45
CA PHE A 113 7.67 -6.23 1.56
C PHE A 113 6.91 -5.81 2.83
N SER A 114 5.78 -6.45 3.15
CA SER A 114 5.00 -6.16 4.37
C SER A 114 5.81 -6.39 5.65
N THR A 115 6.62 -7.46 5.68
CA THR A 115 7.53 -7.77 6.78
C THR A 115 8.61 -6.68 6.95
N HIS A 116 9.26 -6.28 5.86
CA HIS A 116 10.26 -5.21 5.90
C HIS A 116 9.64 -3.88 6.33
N LEU A 117 8.43 -3.58 5.86
CA LEU A 117 7.70 -2.36 6.25
C LEU A 117 7.35 -2.36 7.74
N ALA A 118 6.87 -3.49 8.28
CA ALA A 118 6.58 -3.61 9.70
C ALA A 118 7.84 -3.41 10.55
N LEU A 119 8.98 -3.95 10.12
CA LEU A 119 10.27 -3.75 10.77
C LEU A 119 10.72 -2.28 10.72
N ALA A 120 10.61 -1.63 9.57
CA ALA A 120 10.98 -0.22 9.42
C ALA A 120 10.12 0.70 10.30
N LEU A 121 8.82 0.42 10.42
CA LEU A 121 7.89 1.16 11.29
C LEU A 121 8.19 0.93 12.78
N SER A 122 8.51 -0.31 13.16
CA SER A 122 8.97 -0.67 14.51
C SER A 122 10.21 0.12 14.92
N GLN A 123 11.21 0.19 14.05
CA GLN A 123 12.44 0.96 14.28
C GLN A 123 12.16 2.47 14.46
N GLN A 124 11.13 2.99 13.78
CA GLN A 124 10.66 4.36 13.92
C GLN A 124 9.73 4.59 15.12
N ARG A 125 9.35 3.53 15.86
CA ARG A 125 8.36 3.56 16.95
C ARG A 125 7.01 4.14 16.52
N ALA A 126 6.62 3.91 15.27
CA ALA A 126 5.39 4.40 14.69
C ALA A 126 4.45 3.22 14.38
N LEU A 127 3.13 3.45 14.51
CA LEU A 127 2.10 2.46 14.18
C LEU A 127 2.25 1.12 14.95
N LEU A 128 2.78 1.16 16.18
CA LEU A 128 2.91 -0.04 17.03
C LEU A 128 1.54 -0.71 17.21
N GLY A 129 1.50 -2.03 17.05
CA GLY A 129 0.28 -2.83 17.12
C GLY A 129 -0.56 -2.88 15.85
N VAL A 130 -0.26 -2.06 14.83
CA VAL A 130 -0.95 -2.10 13.53
C VAL A 130 -0.58 -3.38 12.77
N TRP A 131 -1.58 -3.99 12.16
CA TRP A 131 -1.40 -5.15 11.28
C TRP A 131 -1.15 -4.72 9.84
N ILE A 132 -0.10 -5.28 9.25
CA ILE A 132 0.28 -5.11 7.86
C ILE A 132 0.15 -6.45 7.15
N TYR A 133 -0.61 -6.49 6.07
CA TYR A 133 -0.84 -7.66 5.23
C TYR A 133 -0.13 -7.46 3.90
N GLY A 134 0.41 -8.54 3.35
CA GLY A 134 0.96 -8.57 2.00
C GLY A 134 0.95 -10.00 1.46
N TYR A 135 1.26 -10.16 0.18
CA TYR A 135 1.36 -11.48 -0.43
C TYR A 135 2.79 -12.00 -0.38
N ASN A 136 2.93 -13.32 -0.21
CA ASN A 136 4.20 -14.06 -0.36
C ASN A 136 4.12 -15.02 -1.56
N LYS A 137 3.63 -14.48 -2.68
CA LYS A 137 3.45 -15.18 -3.96
C LYS A 137 3.49 -14.15 -5.11
N PRO A 138 3.63 -14.58 -6.37
CA PRO A 138 3.38 -13.71 -7.50
C PRO A 138 1.95 -13.15 -7.44
N VAL A 139 1.82 -11.85 -7.68
CA VAL A 139 0.54 -11.12 -7.69
C VAL A 139 0.38 -10.49 -9.06
N PRO A 140 -0.57 -10.94 -9.89
CA PRO A 140 -0.84 -10.29 -11.17
C PRO A 140 -1.57 -8.95 -10.96
N ILE A 141 -1.49 -8.05 -11.95
CA ILE A 141 -2.25 -6.78 -11.97
C ILE A 141 -3.74 -7.00 -11.66
N VAL A 142 -4.31 -8.09 -12.19
CA VAL A 142 -5.73 -8.45 -12.06
C VAL A 142 -6.07 -9.25 -10.80
N GLN A 143 -5.21 -9.24 -9.78
CA GLN A 143 -5.52 -9.84 -8.50
C GLN A 143 -6.74 -9.11 -7.89
N VAL A 144 -7.76 -9.88 -7.52
CA VAL A 144 -8.95 -9.37 -6.82
C VAL A 144 -8.54 -8.86 -5.44
N PHE A 145 -9.02 -7.68 -5.08
CA PHE A 145 -8.81 -7.11 -3.75
C PHE A 145 -9.66 -7.88 -2.73
N PRO A 146 -9.05 -8.44 -1.67
CA PRO A 146 -9.84 -9.02 -0.58
C PRO A 146 -10.65 -7.91 0.10
N ALA A 147 -11.84 -8.24 0.62
CA ALA A 147 -12.55 -7.29 1.47
C ALA A 147 -11.73 -7.03 2.76
N PRO A 148 -11.74 -5.81 3.32
CA PRO A 148 -11.01 -5.52 4.55
C PRO A 148 -11.35 -6.45 5.73
N SER A 149 -12.60 -6.89 5.82
CA SER A 149 -13.05 -7.84 6.86
C SER A 149 -12.52 -9.26 6.69
N GLN A 150 -11.85 -9.56 5.57
CA GLN A 150 -11.33 -10.89 5.26
C GLN A 150 -9.81 -11.00 5.40
N LEU A 151 -9.10 -9.91 5.72
CA LEU A 151 -7.64 -9.88 5.75
C LEU A 151 -7.06 -10.96 6.67
N ASP A 152 -7.61 -11.14 7.88
CA ASP A 152 -7.15 -12.15 8.85
C ASP A 152 -7.46 -13.59 8.47
N THR A 153 -8.46 -13.80 7.61
CA THR A 153 -8.91 -15.14 7.20
C THR A 153 -8.39 -15.53 5.83
N ASN A 154 -7.76 -14.61 5.11
CA ASN A 154 -7.24 -14.86 3.78
C ASN A 154 -5.89 -15.58 3.86
N VAL A 155 -5.90 -16.87 3.57
CA VAL A 155 -4.72 -17.74 3.58
C VAL A 155 -3.62 -17.34 2.60
N GLU A 156 -3.92 -16.48 1.62
CA GLU A 156 -2.94 -15.97 0.67
C GLU A 156 -2.15 -14.77 1.21
N LEU A 157 -2.64 -14.14 2.29
CA LEU A 157 -2.00 -12.99 2.93
C LEU A 157 -1.10 -13.45 4.07
N GLN A 158 0.04 -12.78 4.20
CA GLN A 158 0.92 -12.87 5.32
C GLN A 158 0.68 -11.68 6.27
N PRO A 159 0.05 -11.91 7.44
CA PRO A 159 -0.10 -10.88 8.45
C PRO A 159 1.21 -10.67 9.21
N VAL A 160 1.59 -9.41 9.42
CA VAL A 160 2.71 -9.00 10.27
C VAL A 160 2.29 -7.82 11.12
N GLN A 161 2.45 -7.93 12.44
CA GLN A 161 2.17 -6.81 13.35
C GLN A 161 3.43 -5.97 13.55
N VAL A 162 3.29 -4.66 13.61
CA VAL A 162 4.39 -3.76 14.03
C VAL A 162 4.61 -3.93 15.54
N THR A 163 5.82 -4.36 15.94
CA THR A 163 6.18 -4.65 17.34
C THR A 163 7.15 -3.66 17.94
#